data_AF-A0AA42EIN9-F1
#
_entry.id   AF-A0AA42EIN9-F1
#
_cell.length_a   1.000
_cell.length_b   1.000
_cell.length_c   1.000
_cell.angle_alpha   90.00
_cell.angle_beta   90.00
_cell.angle_gamma   90.00
#
_symmetry.space_group_name_H-M   'P 1'
#
loop_
_entity.id
_entity.type
_entity.pdbx_description
1 polymer ?
#
loop_
_entity_poly.entity_id
_entity_poly.type
_entity_poly.pdbx_seq_one_letter_code
_entity_poly.pdbx_strand_id
1 'polypeptide(L)'
;MKYRLTENVIEYEGRILFQIQAVKNFQADQWYIQAGELGGYVESERNLSQQGSCWLMKRSKVMDNASVSGNAYVSGSSVISGNAQVFDNAQIVGSSKVTDNAKVYGNAFIMNCEIVGDDAQVFEFAVIAKAVSVVGSAKIYGNAEIESFAKVGGECEIFDHALIKNQANVSGKTRIFGKATIQDDVHIWDNAVICDATIREKAKISGNARVIGNVIDICGSVALSDDAFIQSQSDFIYIENFGLFETELIIFNTEDGFKFRYAGKAFNAEQFIVSSHKAIEEYQFFIDVIKQSKQKEKIMSVTNIGMHTLLQYPKSCVTHFYKTDQNIRIKFELNSYKMEYEAEHCINEMKLNIESLEKLLSLIKNRGV
;
A
#
# COMPACT_ATOMS: atom_id res chain seq x y z
N MET A 1 -1.54 7.44 46.97
CA MET A 1 -0.96 8.39 45.99
C MET A 1 0.33 7.78 45.44
N LYS A 2 0.53 7.82 44.13
CA LYS A 2 1.68 7.29 43.38
C LYS A 2 2.68 8.39 43.01
N TYR A 3 2.18 9.58 42.71
CA TYR A 3 3.00 10.75 42.40
C TYR A 3 2.36 12.04 42.93
N ARG A 4 3.16 13.10 43.02
CA ARG A 4 2.72 14.48 43.28
C ARG A 4 3.18 15.40 42.15
N LEU A 5 2.47 16.52 41.97
CA LEU A 5 2.93 17.62 41.13
C LEU A 5 4.00 18.43 41.87
N THR A 6 5.04 18.87 41.15
CA THR A 6 6.11 19.70 41.71
C THR A 6 5.93 21.16 41.30
N GLU A 7 6.71 22.06 41.90
CA GLU A 7 6.78 23.48 41.50
C GLU A 7 7.56 23.69 40.19
N ASN A 8 8.24 22.65 39.68
CA ASN A 8 8.93 22.72 38.40
C ASN A 8 7.88 22.67 37.28
N VAL A 9 7.74 23.79 36.58
CA VAL A 9 6.77 23.95 35.49
C VAL A 9 7.46 24.28 34.18
N ILE A 10 6.78 23.98 33.08
CA ILE A 10 7.12 24.46 31.75
C ILE A 10 5.88 25.11 31.12
N GLU A 11 6.11 26.07 30.22
CA GLU A 11 5.09 26.53 29.29
C GLU A 11 5.20 25.73 27.99
N TYR A 12 4.09 25.14 27.55
CA TYR A 12 4.02 24.38 26.31
C TYR A 12 2.69 24.65 25.62
N GLU A 13 2.72 25.14 24.38
CA GLU A 13 1.53 25.48 23.58
C GLU A 13 0.52 26.38 24.35
N GLY A 14 1.04 27.36 25.11
CA GLY A 14 0.24 28.31 25.89
C GLY A 14 -0.33 27.75 27.21
N ARG A 15 0.13 26.56 27.65
CA ARG A 15 -0.31 25.90 28.88
C ARG A 15 0.84 25.72 29.86
N ILE A 16 0.51 25.74 31.15
CA ILE A 16 1.44 25.45 32.23
C ILE A 16 1.35 23.95 32.54
N LEU A 17 2.47 23.23 32.42
CA LEU A 17 2.55 21.81 32.77
C LEU A 17 3.47 21.62 33.97
N PHE A 18 3.02 20.83 34.94
CA PHE A 18 3.74 20.51 36.17
C PHE A 18 4.51 19.21 36.01
N GLN A 19 5.79 19.21 36.41
CA GLN A 19 6.58 17.99 36.45
C GLN A 19 6.07 17.06 37.56
N ILE A 20 5.93 15.77 37.27
CA ILE A 20 5.54 14.76 38.25
C ILE A 20 6.76 14.25 39.04
N GLN A 21 6.54 13.92 40.31
CA GLN A 21 7.51 13.24 41.16
C GLN A 21 6.89 12.03 41.84
N ALA A 22 7.56 10.88 41.78
CA ALA A 22 7.12 9.66 42.45
C ALA A 22 7.18 9.84 43.98
N VAL A 23 6.15 9.37 44.70
CA VAL A 23 6.10 9.45 46.17
C VAL A 23 6.36 8.11 46.86
N LYS A 24 6.46 7.02 46.09
CA LYS A 24 6.77 5.67 46.57
C LYS A 24 7.51 4.90 45.48
N ASN A 25 8.13 3.79 45.85
CA ASN A 25 8.73 2.88 44.88
C ASN A 25 7.65 2.02 44.21
N PHE A 26 7.77 1.78 42.90
CA PHE A 26 6.91 0.85 42.17
C PHE A 26 7.51 0.47 40.81
N GLN A 27 7.06 -0.66 40.26
CA GLN A 27 7.40 -1.08 38.90
C GLN A 27 6.48 -0.40 37.88
N ALA A 28 7.06 0.21 36.85
CA ALA A 28 6.38 0.79 35.69
C ALA A 28 6.99 0.20 34.41
N ASP A 29 6.25 -0.68 33.72
CA ASP A 29 6.78 -1.46 32.59
C ASP A 29 8.10 -2.17 32.98
N GLN A 30 9.21 -1.92 32.28
CA GLN A 30 10.53 -2.50 32.59
C GLN A 30 11.35 -1.67 33.59
N TRP A 31 10.80 -0.57 34.12
CA TRP A 31 11.52 0.38 34.97
C TRP A 31 11.07 0.31 36.43
N TYR A 32 12.03 0.32 37.36
CA TYR A 32 11.76 0.44 38.79
C TYR A 32 11.87 1.90 39.21
N ILE A 33 10.73 2.55 39.43
CA ILE A 33 10.65 3.98 39.79
C ILE A 33 10.87 4.12 41.29
N GLN A 34 11.81 4.97 41.69
CA GLN A 34 12.12 5.23 43.09
C GLN A 34 11.36 6.45 43.63
N ALA A 35 11.04 6.43 44.92
CA ALA A 35 10.48 7.60 45.60
C ALA A 35 11.43 8.81 45.45
N GLY A 36 10.87 9.96 45.08
CA GLY A 36 11.62 11.18 44.77
C GLY A 36 12.03 11.32 43.30
N GLU A 37 11.89 10.26 42.48
CA GLU A 37 12.25 10.31 41.07
C GLU A 37 11.31 11.21 40.26
N LEU A 38 11.90 12.04 39.40
CA LEU A 38 11.17 12.97 38.52
C LEU A 38 10.80 12.32 37.19
N GLY A 39 9.55 12.50 36.79
CA GLY A 39 9.01 12.03 35.51
C GLY A 39 8.80 13.13 34.47
N GLY A 40 7.79 12.91 33.63
CA GLY A 40 7.29 13.85 32.61
C GLY A 40 6.41 14.96 33.20
N TYR A 41 5.61 15.58 32.35
CA TYR A 41 4.81 16.76 32.67
C TYR A 41 3.32 16.52 32.42
N VAL A 42 2.49 17.04 33.32
CA VAL A 42 1.04 17.01 33.21
C VAL A 42 0.42 18.38 33.45
N GLU A 43 -0.69 18.71 32.79
CA GLU A 43 -1.42 19.95 33.05
C GLU A 43 -2.13 19.91 34.42
N SER A 44 -2.68 18.75 34.79
CA SER A 44 -3.28 18.53 36.11
C SER A 44 -3.30 17.05 36.49
N GLU A 45 -3.74 16.73 37.71
CA GLU A 45 -3.79 15.34 38.21
C GLU A 45 -4.72 14.42 37.39
N ARG A 46 -5.65 14.97 36.60
CA ARG A 46 -6.52 14.17 35.73
C ARG A 46 -5.76 13.44 34.62
N ASN A 47 -4.59 13.96 34.23
CA ASN A 47 -3.88 13.51 33.03
C ASN A 47 -3.10 12.21 33.26
N LEU A 48 -2.82 11.84 34.51
CA LEU A 48 -2.12 10.62 34.87
C LEU A 48 -2.80 9.93 36.06
N SER A 49 -3.19 8.67 35.93
CA SER A 49 -3.88 7.98 37.01
C SER A 49 -2.98 7.74 38.23
N GLN A 50 -3.54 7.97 39.42
CA GLN A 50 -2.93 7.60 40.69
C GLN A 50 -3.00 6.08 40.96
N GLN A 51 -3.81 5.33 40.20
CA GLN A 51 -3.95 3.88 40.26
C GLN A 51 -3.11 3.19 39.18
N GLY A 52 -2.86 1.89 39.35
CA GLY A 52 -2.02 1.11 38.44
C GLY A 52 -0.57 1.58 38.37
N SER A 53 0.18 1.04 37.42
CA SER A 53 1.61 1.28 37.22
C SER A 53 1.94 2.31 36.14
N CYS A 54 0.95 2.98 35.55
CA CYS A 54 1.21 3.93 34.46
C CYS A 54 2.18 5.06 34.86
N TRP A 55 3.05 5.46 33.93
CA TRP A 55 4.12 6.43 34.21
C TRP A 55 4.52 7.24 32.98
N LEU A 56 4.92 8.48 33.24
CA LEU A 56 5.46 9.41 32.25
C LEU A 56 6.95 9.61 32.53
N MET A 57 7.80 9.23 31.60
CA MET A 57 9.24 9.51 31.69
C MET A 57 9.56 10.96 31.33
N LYS A 58 10.76 11.40 31.71
CA LYS A 58 11.26 12.75 31.46
C LYS A 58 11.04 13.18 30.00
N ARG A 59 10.56 14.42 29.81
CA ARG A 59 10.21 15.10 28.54
C ARG A 59 8.84 14.78 27.93
N SER A 60 8.20 13.68 28.32
CA SER A 60 6.84 13.40 27.86
C SER A 60 5.84 14.36 28.47
N LYS A 61 4.75 14.64 27.75
CA LYS A 61 3.73 15.63 28.14
C LYS A 61 2.34 15.03 27.95
N VAL A 62 1.47 15.23 28.94
CA VAL A 62 0.04 14.92 28.83
C VAL A 62 -0.75 16.14 29.28
N MET A 63 -1.61 16.65 28.40
CA MET A 63 -2.34 17.91 28.61
C MET A 63 -3.78 17.82 28.11
N ASP A 64 -4.52 18.92 28.20
CA ASP A 64 -5.95 18.97 27.91
C ASP A 64 -6.77 17.98 28.75
N ASN A 65 -7.73 17.33 28.12
CA ASN A 65 -8.57 16.30 28.69
C ASN A 65 -7.95 14.90 28.57
N ALA A 66 -6.77 14.77 27.96
CA ALA A 66 -6.14 13.48 27.74
C ALA A 66 -5.77 12.79 29.05
N SER A 67 -5.78 11.46 29.06
CA SER A 67 -5.51 10.67 30.26
C SER A 67 -4.67 9.44 29.99
N VAL A 68 -3.71 9.19 30.89
CA VAL A 68 -2.88 7.99 30.90
C VAL A 68 -3.19 7.15 32.15
N SER A 69 -3.54 5.87 31.98
CA SER A 69 -3.97 5.01 33.07
C SER A 69 -3.53 3.53 32.91
N GLY A 70 -3.93 2.64 33.82
CA GLY A 70 -3.52 1.23 33.80
C GLY A 70 -2.03 1.05 34.09
N ASN A 71 -1.33 0.34 33.22
CA ASN A 71 0.11 0.14 33.19
C ASN A 71 0.79 0.91 32.03
N ALA A 72 0.07 1.81 31.37
CA ALA A 72 0.56 2.50 30.19
C ALA A 72 1.83 3.30 30.47
N TYR A 73 2.73 3.31 29.50
CA TYR A 73 4.05 3.91 29.62
C TYR A 73 4.28 4.93 28.51
N VAL A 74 4.62 6.16 28.88
CA VAL A 74 4.90 7.24 27.93
C VAL A 74 6.31 7.76 28.16
N SER A 75 7.11 7.86 27.10
CA SER A 75 8.48 8.35 27.18
C SER A 75 8.94 9.13 25.95
N GLY A 76 10.18 9.64 26.01
CA GLY A 76 10.73 10.50 24.98
C GLY A 76 10.07 11.87 24.96
N SER A 77 10.05 12.51 23.80
CA SER A 77 9.41 13.80 23.57
C SER A 77 7.92 13.66 23.22
N SER A 78 7.30 12.51 23.55
CA SER A 78 5.92 12.22 23.18
C SER A 78 4.92 13.18 23.84
N VAL A 79 3.86 13.49 23.11
CA VAL A 79 2.80 14.43 23.53
C VAL A 79 1.45 13.75 23.39
N ILE A 80 0.69 13.73 24.48
CA ILE A 80 -0.69 13.24 24.51
C ILE A 80 -1.61 14.42 24.85
N SER A 81 -2.58 14.73 24.00
CA SER A 81 -3.42 15.94 24.12
C SER A 81 -4.85 15.73 23.61
N GLY A 82 -5.69 16.76 23.63
CA GLY A 82 -7.11 16.65 23.31
C GLY A 82 -7.89 15.86 24.37
N ASN A 83 -8.70 14.90 23.94
CA ASN A 83 -9.42 13.92 24.77
C ASN A 83 -8.79 12.51 24.70
N ALA A 84 -7.54 12.39 24.24
CA ALA A 84 -6.92 11.10 23.97
C ALA A 84 -6.80 10.22 25.22
N GLN A 85 -6.97 8.91 25.05
CA GLN A 85 -6.90 7.94 26.15
C GLN A 85 -5.82 6.89 25.88
N VAL A 86 -4.84 6.80 26.78
CA VAL A 86 -3.79 5.79 26.73
C VAL A 86 -3.89 4.92 27.99
N PHE A 87 -4.16 3.63 27.84
CA PHE A 87 -4.43 2.76 28.99
C PHE A 87 -3.98 1.31 28.75
N ASP A 88 -4.33 0.41 29.68
CA ASP A 88 -3.81 -0.96 29.74
C ASP A 88 -2.27 -1.00 29.76
N ASN A 89 -1.61 -1.72 28.86
CA ASN A 89 -0.14 -1.81 28.79
C ASN A 89 0.42 -1.04 27.58
N ALA A 90 -0.33 -0.10 27.01
CA ALA A 90 0.09 0.65 25.84
C ALA A 90 1.41 1.42 26.09
N GLN A 91 2.29 1.43 25.10
CA GLN A 91 3.59 2.11 25.17
C GLN A 91 3.71 3.16 24.07
N ILE A 92 3.95 4.41 24.48
CA ILE A 92 4.14 5.54 23.57
C ILE A 92 5.54 6.12 23.79
N VAL A 93 6.42 6.00 22.80
CA VAL A 93 7.84 6.34 22.96
C VAL A 93 8.37 7.18 21.80
N GLY A 94 9.59 7.72 21.97
CA GLY A 94 10.24 8.55 20.95
C GLY A 94 9.61 9.95 20.84
N SER A 95 9.34 10.40 19.62
CA SER A 95 8.68 11.67 19.32
C SER A 95 7.26 11.45 18.79
N SER A 96 6.42 10.77 19.57
CA SER A 96 5.05 10.38 19.14
C SER A 96 3.98 11.37 19.59
N LYS A 97 2.95 11.57 18.78
CA LYS A 97 1.77 12.38 19.14
C LYS A 97 0.49 11.54 19.16
N VAL A 98 -0.29 11.64 20.22
CA VAL A 98 -1.64 11.05 20.31
C VAL A 98 -2.60 12.16 20.74
N THR A 99 -3.58 12.48 19.89
CA THR A 99 -4.39 13.70 20.01
C THR A 99 -5.89 13.41 19.86
N ASP A 100 -6.70 14.45 19.92
CA ASP A 100 -8.15 14.39 19.67
C ASP A 100 -8.85 13.36 20.55
N ASN A 101 -9.70 12.47 20.03
CA ASN A 101 -10.38 11.42 20.80
C ASN A 101 -9.70 10.04 20.65
N ALA A 102 -8.45 9.99 20.16
CA ALA A 102 -7.77 8.74 19.89
C ALA A 102 -7.62 7.85 21.13
N LYS A 103 -7.70 6.53 20.93
CA LYS A 103 -7.53 5.54 22.00
C LYS A 103 -6.39 4.59 21.69
N VAL A 104 -5.47 4.46 22.63
CA VAL A 104 -4.37 3.49 22.54
C VAL A 104 -4.37 2.60 23.77
N TYR A 105 -4.56 1.30 23.58
CA TYR A 105 -4.75 0.36 24.69
C TYR A 105 -4.28 -1.06 24.36
N GLY A 106 -4.58 -2.06 25.21
CA GLY A 106 -3.96 -3.37 25.10
C GLY A 106 -2.43 -3.31 25.32
N ASN A 107 -1.66 -3.96 24.46
CA ASN A 107 -0.20 -3.96 24.43
C ASN A 107 0.35 -3.17 23.21
N ALA A 108 -0.41 -2.21 22.68
CA ALA A 108 -0.02 -1.45 21.50
C ALA A 108 1.29 -0.69 21.73
N PHE A 109 2.12 -0.62 20.70
CA PHE A 109 3.43 0.04 20.73
C PHE A 109 3.52 1.12 19.65
N ILE A 110 3.73 2.37 20.07
CA ILE A 110 3.82 3.53 19.20
C ILE A 110 5.17 4.22 19.38
N MET A 111 5.93 4.37 18.30
CA MET A 111 7.28 4.95 18.34
C MET A 111 7.57 5.90 17.18
N ASN A 112 7.94 7.15 17.49
CA ASN A 112 8.21 8.18 16.47
C ASN A 112 7.05 8.31 15.46
N CYS A 113 5.82 8.20 15.94
CA CYS A 113 4.61 8.37 15.12
C CYS A 113 4.30 9.86 14.95
N GLU A 114 3.98 10.27 13.73
CA GLU A 114 3.66 11.67 13.45
C GLU A 114 2.38 12.09 14.19
N ILE A 115 1.32 11.28 14.08
CA ILE A 115 0.06 11.49 14.78
C ILE A 115 -0.78 10.20 14.82
N VAL A 116 -1.40 9.96 15.97
CA VAL A 116 -2.64 9.17 16.09
C VAL A 116 -3.71 10.13 16.60
N GLY A 117 -4.67 10.48 15.74
CA GLY A 117 -5.65 11.55 15.99
C GLY A 117 -7.07 11.17 15.63
N ASP A 118 -7.95 12.17 15.57
CA ASP A 118 -9.39 12.02 15.41
C ASP A 118 -10.02 11.00 16.40
N ASP A 119 -10.68 9.96 15.90
CA ASP A 119 -11.31 8.89 16.70
C ASP A 119 -10.58 7.54 16.52
N ALA A 120 -9.31 7.57 16.08
CA ALA A 120 -8.54 6.37 15.79
C ALA A 120 -8.30 5.49 17.03
N GLN A 121 -8.26 4.17 16.81
CA GLN A 121 -8.05 3.18 17.87
C GLN A 121 -6.91 2.25 17.51
N VAL A 122 -5.90 2.18 18.37
CA VAL A 122 -4.74 1.29 18.22
C VAL A 122 -4.65 0.39 19.45
N PHE A 123 -4.78 -0.91 19.27
CA PHE A 123 -4.90 -1.83 20.41
C PHE A 123 -4.33 -3.23 20.16
N GLU A 124 -4.48 -4.13 21.14
CA GLU A 124 -3.87 -5.46 21.14
C GLU A 124 -2.34 -5.40 21.01
N PHE A 125 -1.72 -5.98 20.00
CA PHE A 125 -0.27 -5.99 19.78
C PHE A 125 0.13 -5.13 18.58
N ALA A 126 -0.72 -4.20 18.17
CA ALA A 126 -0.45 -3.33 17.03
C ALA A 126 0.80 -2.47 17.24
N VAL A 127 1.58 -2.30 16.16
CA VAL A 127 2.82 -1.50 16.14
C VAL A 127 2.67 -0.35 15.15
N ILE A 128 2.92 0.88 15.61
CA ILE A 128 2.94 2.08 14.77
C ILE A 128 4.31 2.75 14.90
N ALA A 129 5.06 2.89 13.81
CA ALA A 129 6.41 3.42 13.88
C ALA A 129 6.84 4.29 12.69
N LYS A 130 7.93 5.06 12.87
CA LYS A 130 8.67 5.71 11.77
C LYS A 130 7.79 6.67 10.92
N ALA A 131 7.33 7.76 11.53
CA ALA A 131 6.62 8.87 10.90
C ALA A 131 5.29 8.51 10.22
N VAL A 132 4.54 7.58 10.82
CA VAL A 132 3.18 7.22 10.39
C VAL A 132 2.15 8.21 10.88
N SER A 133 1.12 8.45 10.07
CA SER A 133 -0.10 9.18 10.43
C SER A 133 -1.30 8.24 10.45
N VAL A 134 -2.00 8.15 11.58
CA VAL A 134 -3.26 7.41 11.76
C VAL A 134 -4.37 8.39 12.18
N VAL A 135 -5.40 8.54 11.35
CA VAL A 135 -6.47 9.53 11.52
C VAL A 135 -7.85 8.93 11.18
N GLY A 136 -8.92 9.72 11.28
CA GLY A 136 -10.30 9.26 11.11
C GLY A 136 -10.76 8.34 12.24
N SER A 137 -11.58 7.35 11.91
CA SER A 137 -12.07 6.31 12.82
C SER A 137 -11.37 4.96 12.59
N ALA A 138 -10.12 4.99 12.11
CA ALA A 138 -9.33 3.81 11.79
C ALA A 138 -9.11 2.92 13.02
N LYS A 139 -9.18 1.60 12.83
CA LYS A 139 -8.90 0.60 13.88
C LYS A 139 -7.73 -0.27 13.48
N ILE A 140 -6.70 -0.29 14.32
CA ILE A 140 -5.48 -1.07 14.10
C ILE A 140 -5.28 -1.99 15.29
N TYR A 141 -5.29 -3.30 15.05
CA TYR A 141 -5.28 -4.32 16.12
C TYR A 141 -4.64 -5.64 15.67
N GLY A 142 -4.78 -6.71 16.44
CA GLY A 142 -4.02 -7.93 16.25
C GLY A 142 -2.52 -7.67 16.45
N ASN A 143 -1.70 -8.21 15.55
CA ASN A 143 -0.27 -7.97 15.42
C ASN A 143 0.03 -7.12 14.17
N ALA A 144 -0.89 -6.24 13.75
CA ALA A 144 -0.67 -5.38 12.59
C ALA A 144 0.48 -4.40 12.82
N GLU A 145 1.27 -4.15 11.78
CA GLU A 145 2.41 -3.24 11.80
C GLU A 145 2.26 -2.17 10.72
N ILE A 146 2.28 -0.90 11.14
CA ILE A 146 2.24 0.26 10.26
C ILE A 146 3.52 1.05 10.45
N GLU A 147 4.30 1.23 9.38
CA GLU A 147 5.58 1.90 9.47
C GLU A 147 5.96 2.78 8.28
N SER A 148 7.08 3.49 8.40
CA SER A 148 7.80 4.12 7.28
C SER A 148 6.94 5.05 6.42
N PHE A 149 6.45 6.13 7.02
CA PHE A 149 5.67 7.19 6.37
C PHE A 149 4.30 6.78 5.81
N ALA A 150 3.79 5.59 6.16
CA ALA A 150 2.44 5.18 5.78
C ALA A 150 1.36 6.11 6.37
N LYS A 151 0.25 6.24 5.65
CA LYS A 151 -0.91 7.05 6.02
C LYS A 151 -2.14 6.15 6.08
N VAL A 152 -2.79 6.14 7.24
CA VAL A 152 -3.98 5.34 7.51
C VAL A 152 -5.09 6.27 7.98
N GLY A 153 -6.24 6.21 7.33
CA GLY A 153 -7.36 7.11 7.59
C GLY A 153 -8.73 6.47 7.38
N GLY A 154 -9.79 7.28 7.46
CA GLY A 154 -11.16 6.82 7.23
C GLY A 154 -11.68 5.89 8.33
N GLU A 155 -12.57 4.97 7.96
CA GLU A 155 -13.18 3.96 8.83
C GLU A 155 -12.54 2.57 8.61
N CYS A 156 -11.24 2.53 8.30
CA CYS A 156 -10.57 1.28 7.94
C CYS A 156 -10.30 0.37 9.14
N GLU A 157 -10.17 -0.92 8.88
CA GLU A 157 -9.73 -1.94 9.85
C GLU A 157 -8.48 -2.67 9.33
N ILE A 158 -7.40 -2.61 10.10
CA ILE A 158 -6.14 -3.28 9.80
C ILE A 158 -5.77 -4.19 10.97
N PHE A 159 -5.67 -5.50 10.73
CA PHE A 159 -5.53 -6.48 11.81
C PHE A 159 -4.77 -7.74 11.40
N ASP A 160 -4.76 -8.75 12.28
CA ASP A 160 -3.97 -9.98 12.18
C ASP A 160 -2.46 -9.71 12.09
N HIS A 161 -1.80 -10.00 10.96
CA HIS A 161 -0.38 -9.80 10.73
C HIS A 161 -0.14 -8.88 9.52
N ALA A 162 -1.10 -7.99 9.23
CA ALA A 162 -0.99 -7.06 8.12
C ALA A 162 0.18 -6.08 8.32
N LEU A 163 0.95 -5.83 7.26
CA LEU A 163 2.08 -4.91 7.23
C LEU A 163 1.81 -3.78 6.22
N ILE A 164 1.77 -2.53 6.67
CA ILE A 164 1.60 -1.35 5.82
C ILE A 164 2.83 -0.46 5.96
N LYS A 165 3.53 -0.16 4.87
CA LYS A 165 4.79 0.60 4.95
C LYS A 165 5.10 1.45 3.72
N ASN A 166 6.22 2.17 3.80
CA ASN A 166 6.86 2.86 2.67
C ASN A 166 5.93 3.84 1.93
N GLN A 167 5.23 4.74 2.64
CA GLN A 167 4.31 5.74 2.05
C GLN A 167 2.94 5.22 1.58
N ALA A 168 2.60 3.96 1.82
CA ALA A 168 1.29 3.42 1.48
C ALA A 168 0.15 4.25 2.11
N ASN A 169 -0.92 4.47 1.34
CA ASN A 169 -2.08 5.26 1.73
C ASN A 169 -3.34 4.38 1.77
N VAL A 170 -3.89 4.19 2.97
CA VAL A 170 -5.08 3.37 3.22
C VAL A 170 -6.17 4.26 3.82
N SER A 171 -7.35 4.28 3.24
CA SER A 171 -8.47 5.11 3.70
C SER A 171 -9.83 4.47 3.39
N GLY A 172 -10.95 5.16 3.63
CA GLY A 172 -12.29 4.59 3.43
C GLY A 172 -12.63 3.53 4.48
N LYS A 173 -13.52 2.61 4.13
CA LYS A 173 -13.97 1.45 4.92
C LYS A 173 -13.19 0.17 4.56
N THR A 174 -11.91 0.31 4.26
CA THR A 174 -11.08 -0.81 3.81
C THR A 174 -10.81 -1.79 4.93
N ARG A 175 -10.66 -3.07 4.59
CA ARG A 175 -10.27 -4.12 5.53
C ARG A 175 -9.00 -4.82 5.05
N ILE A 176 -7.94 -4.79 5.84
CA ILE A 176 -6.64 -5.39 5.50
C ILE A 176 -6.21 -6.33 6.63
N PHE A 177 -6.05 -7.61 6.32
CA PHE A 177 -5.82 -8.63 7.34
C PHE A 177 -5.10 -9.87 6.82
N GLY A 178 -4.99 -10.92 7.65
CA GLY A 178 -4.11 -12.04 7.39
C GLY A 178 -2.64 -11.59 7.37
N LYS A 179 -1.87 -12.07 6.39
CA LYS A 179 -0.47 -11.69 6.16
C LYS A 179 -0.30 -10.66 5.03
N ALA A 180 -1.31 -9.84 4.78
CA ALA A 180 -1.28 -8.86 3.71
C ALA A 180 -0.10 -7.88 3.89
N THR A 181 0.61 -7.56 2.81
CA THR A 181 1.72 -6.59 2.80
C THR A 181 1.41 -5.49 1.79
N ILE A 182 1.27 -4.25 2.26
CA ILE A 182 1.06 -3.07 1.43
C ILE A 182 2.28 -2.17 1.58
N GLN A 183 2.92 -1.82 0.47
CA GLN A 183 4.15 -1.03 0.51
C GLN A 183 4.28 -0.09 -0.70
N ASP A 184 5.18 0.88 -0.57
CA ASP A 184 5.47 1.90 -1.57
C ASP A 184 4.29 2.88 -1.75
N ASP A 185 4.12 3.48 -2.92
CA ASP A 185 3.11 4.51 -3.23
C ASP A 185 1.71 3.91 -3.57
N VAL A 186 1.33 2.85 -2.85
CA VAL A 186 0.05 2.16 -3.03
C VAL A 186 -1.09 2.97 -2.41
N HIS A 187 -2.22 3.03 -3.11
CA HIS A 187 -3.43 3.69 -2.64
C HIS A 187 -4.59 2.69 -2.54
N ILE A 188 -5.17 2.54 -1.35
CA ILE A 188 -6.32 1.67 -1.09
C ILE A 188 -7.42 2.48 -0.42
N TRP A 189 -8.63 2.48 -0.99
CA TRP A 189 -9.76 3.25 -0.45
C TRP A 189 -11.12 2.60 -0.74
N ASP A 190 -12.20 3.33 -0.46
CA ASP A 190 -13.59 2.85 -0.52
C ASP A 190 -13.81 1.65 0.41
N ASN A 191 -14.37 0.54 -0.06
CA ASN A 191 -14.68 -0.65 0.73
C ASN A 191 -13.76 -1.84 0.38
N ALA A 192 -12.55 -1.58 -0.13
CA ALA A 192 -11.67 -2.64 -0.59
C ALA A 192 -11.27 -3.60 0.54
N VAL A 193 -11.14 -4.89 0.20
CA VAL A 193 -10.81 -5.97 1.13
C VAL A 193 -9.55 -6.69 0.66
N ILE A 194 -8.51 -6.66 1.48
CA ILE A 194 -7.23 -7.32 1.20
C ILE A 194 -6.95 -8.37 2.28
N CYS A 195 -6.66 -9.60 1.87
CA CYS A 195 -6.27 -10.68 2.75
C CYS A 195 -5.13 -11.48 2.14
N ASP A 196 -4.05 -11.68 2.90
CA ASP A 196 -2.91 -12.54 2.52
C ASP A 196 -2.17 -12.12 1.22
N ALA A 197 -2.43 -10.95 0.64
CA ALA A 197 -1.83 -10.52 -0.63
C ALA A 197 -0.69 -9.50 -0.44
N THR A 198 0.25 -9.46 -1.38
CA THR A 198 1.28 -8.41 -1.47
C THR A 198 0.90 -7.40 -2.54
N ILE A 199 0.88 -6.12 -2.18
CA ILE A 199 0.55 -5.01 -3.07
C ILE A 199 1.63 -3.94 -2.91
N ARG A 200 2.23 -3.53 -4.03
CA ARG A 200 3.42 -2.67 -4.03
C ARG A 200 3.48 -1.70 -5.20
N GLU A 201 4.51 -0.88 -5.23
CA GLU A 201 4.75 0.18 -6.22
C GLU A 201 3.65 1.25 -6.26
N LYS A 202 2.83 1.33 -7.31
CA LYS A 202 1.84 2.41 -7.52
C LYS A 202 0.41 1.89 -7.66
N ALA A 203 0.15 0.68 -7.17
CA ALA A 203 -1.14 0.05 -7.31
C ALA A 203 -2.26 0.85 -6.64
N LYS A 204 -3.45 0.81 -7.23
CA LYS A 204 -4.65 1.51 -6.78
C LYS A 204 -5.78 0.50 -6.62
N ILE A 205 -6.32 0.37 -5.42
CA ILE A 205 -7.40 -0.57 -5.12
C ILE A 205 -8.57 0.17 -4.48
N SER A 206 -9.76 0.03 -5.05
CA SER A 206 -10.91 0.89 -4.72
C SER A 206 -12.24 0.18 -4.96
N GLY A 207 -13.36 0.89 -4.77
CA GLY A 207 -14.69 0.31 -4.82
C GLY A 207 -14.88 -0.77 -3.75
N ASN A 208 -15.48 -1.88 -4.14
CA ASN A 208 -15.67 -3.10 -3.35
C ASN A 208 -14.66 -4.19 -3.76
N ALA A 209 -13.49 -3.83 -4.29
CA ALA A 209 -12.50 -4.79 -4.76
C ALA A 209 -12.03 -5.72 -3.63
N ARG A 210 -11.87 -7.00 -3.95
CA ARG A 210 -11.47 -8.08 -3.03
C ARG A 210 -10.23 -8.77 -3.59
N VAL A 211 -9.12 -8.66 -2.87
CA VAL A 211 -7.86 -9.35 -3.19
C VAL A 211 -7.54 -10.32 -2.05
N ILE A 212 -7.71 -11.61 -2.29
CA ILE A 212 -7.70 -12.64 -1.25
C ILE A 212 -6.79 -13.80 -1.69
N GLY A 213 -5.59 -13.91 -1.13
CA GLY A 213 -4.73 -15.08 -1.36
C GLY A 213 -3.23 -14.85 -1.20
N ASN A 214 -2.56 -15.86 -0.64
CA ASN A 214 -1.14 -15.88 -0.26
C ASN A 214 -0.12 -15.71 -1.39
N VAL A 215 -0.50 -15.86 -2.67
CA VAL A 215 0.42 -15.87 -3.83
C VAL A 215 0.03 -14.80 -4.85
N ILE A 216 -0.54 -13.70 -4.37
CA ILE A 216 -0.92 -12.56 -5.21
C ILE A 216 0.11 -11.46 -4.98
N ASP A 217 0.88 -11.14 -6.03
CA ASP A 217 1.77 -9.97 -6.09
C ASP A 217 1.19 -8.99 -7.12
N ILE A 218 0.55 -7.92 -6.60
CA ILE A 218 0.08 -6.80 -7.41
C ILE A 218 1.16 -5.71 -7.36
N CYS A 219 1.84 -5.53 -8.48
CA CYS A 219 2.90 -4.55 -8.66
C CYS A 219 2.66 -3.70 -9.92
N GLY A 220 3.39 -2.60 -10.08
CA GLY A 220 3.16 -1.60 -11.11
C GLY A 220 2.03 -0.63 -10.75
N SER A 221 1.47 0.00 -11.78
CA SER A 221 0.35 0.94 -11.66
C SER A 221 -1.02 0.25 -11.74
N VAL A 222 -1.13 -1.01 -11.31
CA VAL A 222 -2.37 -1.79 -11.41
C VAL A 222 -3.51 -1.07 -10.69
N ALA A 223 -4.62 -0.85 -11.38
CA ALA A 223 -5.81 -0.20 -10.84
C ALA A 223 -7.02 -1.16 -10.84
N LEU A 224 -7.33 -1.71 -9.66
CA LEU A 224 -8.49 -2.55 -9.40
C LEU A 224 -9.60 -1.71 -8.74
N SER A 225 -10.84 -1.85 -9.21
CA SER A 225 -11.96 -1.05 -8.72
C SER A 225 -13.27 -1.82 -8.83
N ASP A 226 -14.38 -1.15 -8.52
CA ASP A 226 -15.73 -1.71 -8.57
C ASP A 226 -15.78 -2.99 -7.73
N ASP A 227 -16.22 -4.10 -8.30
CA ASP A 227 -16.39 -5.42 -7.70
C ASP A 227 -15.24 -6.38 -8.08
N ALA A 228 -14.03 -5.84 -8.33
CA ALA A 228 -12.88 -6.67 -8.70
C ALA A 228 -12.67 -7.83 -7.71
N PHE A 229 -12.46 -9.05 -8.20
CA PHE A 229 -12.34 -10.24 -7.38
C PHE A 229 -11.10 -11.06 -7.80
N ILE A 230 -10.04 -10.94 -7.00
CA ILE A 230 -8.72 -11.51 -7.28
C ILE A 230 -8.39 -12.57 -6.22
N GLN A 231 -8.27 -13.83 -6.64
CA GLN A 231 -7.88 -14.95 -5.78
C GLN A 231 -6.56 -15.62 -6.21
N SER A 232 -6.07 -15.25 -7.39
CA SER A 232 -4.87 -15.79 -8.02
C SER A 232 -4.26 -14.74 -8.95
N GLN A 233 -2.97 -14.92 -9.29
CA GLN A 233 -2.30 -14.09 -10.31
C GLN A 233 -3.02 -14.14 -11.67
N SER A 234 -3.81 -15.19 -11.90
CA SER A 234 -4.57 -15.36 -13.13
C SER A 234 -5.87 -14.54 -13.15
N ASP A 235 -6.29 -13.92 -12.05
CA ASP A 235 -7.53 -13.15 -12.03
C ASP A 235 -7.35 -11.72 -12.57
N PHE A 236 -6.11 -11.33 -12.85
CA PHE A 236 -5.83 -10.08 -13.54
C PHE A 236 -4.70 -10.22 -14.57
N ILE A 237 -4.63 -9.24 -15.46
CA ILE A 237 -3.57 -9.02 -16.44
C ILE A 237 -3.20 -7.55 -16.36
N TYR A 238 -1.91 -7.24 -16.37
CA TYR A 238 -1.40 -5.88 -16.45
C TYR A 238 -0.39 -5.78 -17.57
N ILE A 239 -0.58 -4.79 -18.43
CA ILE A 239 0.30 -4.45 -19.53
C ILE A 239 0.59 -2.96 -19.43
N GLU A 240 1.85 -2.60 -19.22
CA GLU A 240 2.26 -1.20 -19.03
C GLU A 240 2.15 -0.39 -20.33
N ASN A 241 2.61 -0.96 -21.45
CA ASN A 241 2.69 -0.27 -22.75
C ASN A 241 1.76 -0.93 -23.78
N PHE A 242 0.44 -0.80 -23.63
CA PHE A 242 -0.54 -1.38 -24.54
C PHE A 242 -0.96 -0.42 -25.68
N GLY A 243 -0.76 -0.89 -26.92
CA GLY A 243 -1.20 -0.23 -28.15
C GLY A 243 -0.37 0.98 -28.57
N LEU A 244 -0.84 1.69 -29.60
CA LEU A 244 -0.16 2.85 -30.22
C LEU A 244 0.20 3.99 -29.26
N PHE A 245 -0.60 4.18 -28.22
CA PHE A 245 -0.41 5.27 -27.25
C PHE A 245 0.45 4.84 -26.05
N GLU A 246 0.96 3.61 -26.03
CA GLU A 246 1.81 3.07 -24.96
C GLU A 246 1.19 3.30 -23.57
N THR A 247 -0.10 3.00 -23.47
CA THR A 247 -0.89 3.22 -22.24
C THR A 247 -1.15 1.92 -21.52
N GLU A 248 -1.31 2.01 -20.19
CA GLU A 248 -1.61 0.86 -19.35
C GLU A 248 -2.94 0.21 -19.72
N LEU A 249 -2.92 -1.12 -19.87
CA LEU A 249 -4.10 -1.98 -19.94
C LEU A 249 -4.13 -2.90 -18.74
N ILE A 250 -5.22 -2.86 -17.99
CA ILE A 250 -5.49 -3.80 -16.91
C ILE A 250 -6.76 -4.56 -17.26
N ILE A 251 -6.74 -5.87 -17.06
CA ILE A 251 -7.91 -6.73 -17.22
C ILE A 251 -8.07 -7.47 -15.91
N PHE A 252 -9.27 -7.52 -15.37
CA PHE A 252 -9.49 -8.16 -14.08
C PHE A 252 -10.88 -8.78 -13.97
N ASN A 253 -10.97 -9.83 -13.16
CA ASN A 253 -12.21 -10.49 -12.79
C ASN A 253 -13.05 -9.61 -11.88
N THR A 254 -14.36 -9.69 -12.07
CA THR A 254 -15.46 -9.05 -11.35
C THR A 254 -16.59 -10.07 -11.17
N GLU A 255 -17.63 -9.76 -10.39
CA GLU A 255 -18.77 -10.67 -10.21
C GLU A 255 -19.53 -10.89 -11.52
N ASP A 256 -19.59 -9.87 -12.39
CA ASP A 256 -20.28 -9.88 -13.69
C ASP A 256 -19.38 -10.34 -14.87
N GLY A 257 -18.16 -10.80 -14.61
CA GLY A 257 -17.20 -11.25 -15.63
C GLY A 257 -15.89 -10.47 -15.61
N PHE A 258 -15.37 -10.07 -16.77
CA PHE A 258 -14.10 -9.35 -16.87
C PHE A 258 -14.34 -7.87 -17.18
N LYS A 259 -13.58 -6.99 -16.52
CA LYS A 259 -13.49 -5.57 -16.89
C LYS A 259 -12.12 -5.24 -17.46
N PHE A 260 -12.11 -4.30 -18.39
CA PHE A 260 -10.92 -3.73 -18.99
C PHE A 260 -10.77 -2.31 -18.50
N ARG A 261 -9.57 -1.95 -18.07
CA ARG A 261 -9.20 -0.57 -17.77
C ARG A 261 -8.09 -0.15 -18.72
N TYR A 262 -8.38 0.83 -19.55
CA TYR A 262 -7.49 1.32 -20.60
C TYR A 262 -7.51 2.84 -20.63
N ALA A 263 -6.34 3.47 -20.62
CA ALA A 263 -6.21 4.94 -20.56
C ALA A 263 -7.07 5.58 -19.46
N GLY A 264 -7.12 4.95 -18.29
CA GLY A 264 -7.87 5.41 -17.11
C GLY A 264 -9.39 5.21 -17.16
N LYS A 265 -9.93 4.66 -18.26
CA LYS A 265 -11.38 4.39 -18.42
C LYS A 265 -11.67 2.90 -18.26
N ALA A 266 -12.83 2.57 -17.71
CA ALA A 266 -13.33 1.21 -17.59
C ALA A 266 -14.25 0.85 -18.75
N PHE A 267 -14.14 -0.39 -19.24
CA PHE A 267 -14.89 -0.93 -20.36
C PHE A 267 -15.30 -2.38 -20.06
N ASN A 268 -16.46 -2.79 -20.57
CA ASN A 268 -16.73 -4.21 -20.76
C ASN A 268 -16.01 -4.75 -22.01
N ALA A 269 -16.05 -6.06 -22.25
CA ALA A 269 -15.35 -6.67 -23.37
C ALA A 269 -15.75 -6.11 -24.74
N GLU A 270 -17.05 -5.94 -25.01
CA GLU A 270 -17.56 -5.44 -26.30
C GLU A 270 -17.11 -4.01 -26.56
N GLN A 271 -17.28 -3.15 -25.55
CA GLN A 271 -16.83 -1.75 -25.60
C GLN A 271 -15.32 -1.66 -25.80
N PHE A 272 -14.56 -2.51 -25.11
CA PHE A 272 -13.11 -2.54 -25.25
C PHE A 272 -12.71 -2.90 -26.67
N ILE A 273 -13.22 -4.01 -27.23
CA ILE A 273 -12.89 -4.47 -28.60
C ILE A 273 -13.14 -3.37 -29.64
N VAL A 274 -14.28 -2.69 -29.57
CA VAL A 274 -14.60 -1.58 -30.49
C VAL A 274 -13.60 -0.43 -30.34
N SER A 275 -13.19 -0.10 -29.12
CA SER A 275 -12.24 0.97 -28.85
C SER A 275 -10.78 0.62 -29.16
N SER A 276 -10.42 -0.67 -29.15
CA SER A 276 -9.04 -1.16 -29.19
C SER A 276 -8.71 -2.04 -30.40
N HIS A 277 -9.59 -2.09 -31.41
CA HIS A 277 -9.47 -2.99 -32.57
C HIS A 277 -8.07 -3.00 -33.21
N LYS A 278 -7.52 -1.82 -33.52
CA LYS A 278 -6.18 -1.70 -34.13
C LYS A 278 -5.09 -2.31 -33.24
N ALA A 279 -5.10 -2.01 -31.93
CA ALA A 279 -4.13 -2.56 -31.00
C ALA A 279 -4.24 -4.09 -30.92
N ILE A 280 -5.45 -4.65 -30.88
CA ILE A 280 -5.66 -6.11 -30.86
C ILE A 280 -5.08 -6.76 -32.13
N GLU A 281 -5.32 -6.19 -33.30
CA GLU A 281 -4.79 -6.69 -34.57
C GLU A 281 -3.26 -6.68 -34.64
N GLU A 282 -2.62 -5.69 -34.01
CA GLU A 282 -1.17 -5.55 -33.90
C GLU A 282 -0.58 -6.65 -33.02
N TYR A 283 -1.12 -6.86 -31.82
CA TYR A 283 -0.63 -7.88 -30.89
C TYR A 283 -0.86 -9.31 -31.40
N GLN A 284 -2.01 -9.57 -32.04
CA GLN A 284 -2.26 -10.87 -32.69
C GLN A 284 -1.20 -11.16 -33.75
N PHE A 285 -0.82 -10.17 -34.56
CA PHE A 285 0.26 -10.31 -35.54
C PHE A 285 1.59 -10.67 -34.86
N PHE A 286 2.02 -9.95 -33.82
CA PHE A 286 3.26 -10.27 -33.11
C PHE A 286 3.27 -11.67 -32.48
N ILE A 287 2.15 -12.11 -31.91
CA ILE A 287 2.05 -13.47 -31.37
C ILE A 287 2.20 -14.52 -32.46
N ASP A 288 1.59 -14.31 -33.62
CA ASP A 288 1.72 -15.24 -34.74
C ASP A 288 3.16 -15.31 -35.24
N VAL A 289 3.88 -14.17 -35.24
CA VAL A 289 5.32 -14.11 -35.52
C VAL A 289 6.14 -14.93 -34.52
N ILE A 290 5.90 -14.75 -33.22
CA ILE A 290 6.62 -15.49 -32.17
C ILE A 290 6.30 -16.99 -32.23
N LYS A 291 5.05 -17.37 -32.53
CA LYS A 291 4.66 -18.79 -32.66
C LYS A 291 5.30 -19.48 -33.86
N GLN A 292 5.55 -18.74 -34.94
CA GLN A 292 6.29 -19.23 -36.10
C GLN A 292 7.80 -19.35 -35.81
N SER A 293 8.35 -18.61 -34.85
CA SER A 293 9.79 -18.60 -34.54
C SER A 293 10.29 -19.75 -33.66
N LYS A 294 9.53 -20.86 -33.57
CA LYS A 294 9.62 -22.07 -32.72
C LYS A 294 10.98 -22.78 -32.46
N GLN A 295 12.15 -22.17 -32.63
CA GLN A 295 13.41 -22.63 -32.06
C GLN A 295 13.76 -21.84 -30.79
N LYS A 296 13.18 -22.29 -29.68
CA LYS A 296 13.54 -21.97 -28.30
C LYS A 296 15.03 -22.27 -28.07
N GLU A 297 15.89 -21.26 -28.07
CA GLU A 297 17.13 -21.26 -27.29
C GLU A 297 17.78 -19.88 -27.35
N LYS A 298 17.96 -19.29 -26.16
CA LYS A 298 18.72 -18.06 -25.81
C LYS A 298 18.34 -16.77 -26.55
N ILE A 299 17.44 -16.04 -25.93
CA ILE A 299 17.17 -14.61 -26.16
C ILE A 299 18.13 -13.84 -25.23
N MET A 300 19.09 -13.11 -25.80
CA MET A 300 20.13 -12.35 -25.08
C MET A 300 20.22 -10.93 -25.67
N SER A 301 19.60 -9.99 -24.97
CA SER A 301 19.77 -8.51 -24.97
C SER A 301 19.63 -7.77 -26.31
N VAL A 302 18.69 -6.82 -26.36
CA VAL A 302 18.42 -5.97 -27.54
C VAL A 302 18.26 -4.50 -27.18
N THR A 303 18.75 -3.63 -28.07
CA THR A 303 18.59 -2.17 -28.07
C THR A 303 17.93 -1.62 -29.33
N ASN A 304 17.00 -0.69 -29.12
CA ASN A 304 16.49 0.43 -29.93
C ASN A 304 15.65 0.11 -31.18
N ILE A 305 14.30 0.12 -31.03
CA ILE A 305 13.26 0.60 -31.98
C ILE A 305 11.90 0.58 -31.22
N GLY A 306 11.29 1.75 -31.05
CA GLY A 306 9.94 1.89 -30.50
C GLY A 306 8.83 1.51 -31.50
N MET A 307 7.71 1.01 -30.97
CA MET A 307 6.49 0.57 -31.70
C MET A 307 6.09 1.46 -32.87
N HIS A 308 6.23 2.77 -32.71
CA HIS A 308 5.83 3.79 -33.67
C HIS A 308 6.45 3.62 -35.07
N THR A 309 7.62 2.97 -35.17
CA THR A 309 8.35 2.78 -36.45
C THR A 309 7.81 1.59 -37.25
N LEU A 310 7.37 0.53 -36.58
CA LEU A 310 6.83 -0.69 -37.22
C LEU A 310 5.38 -0.49 -37.71
N LEU A 311 4.65 0.43 -37.08
CA LEU A 311 3.21 0.67 -37.30
C LEU A 311 2.89 1.57 -38.51
N GLN A 312 3.91 2.12 -39.19
CA GLN A 312 3.71 2.89 -40.42
C GLN A 312 3.55 2.02 -41.68
N TYR A 313 3.75 0.70 -41.56
CA TYR A 313 3.79 -0.21 -42.71
C TYR A 313 2.62 -1.21 -42.70
N PRO A 314 1.89 -1.39 -43.82
CA PRO A 314 0.84 -2.40 -43.94
C PRO A 314 1.35 -3.82 -43.64
N LYS A 315 0.52 -4.69 -43.05
CA LYS A 315 0.85 -6.12 -42.81
C LYS A 315 1.34 -6.84 -44.07
N SER A 316 0.82 -6.46 -45.24
CA SER A 316 1.23 -6.99 -46.55
C SER A 316 2.68 -6.69 -46.93
N CYS A 317 3.33 -5.74 -46.25
CA CYS A 317 4.71 -5.39 -46.50
C CYS A 317 5.68 -6.31 -45.77
N VAL A 318 5.23 -7.15 -44.85
CA VAL A 318 6.12 -8.08 -44.16
C VAL A 318 6.37 -9.28 -45.06
N THR A 319 7.61 -9.41 -45.56
CA THR A 319 7.92 -10.44 -46.56
C THR A 319 8.54 -11.69 -45.98
N HIS A 320 9.40 -11.57 -44.95
CA HIS A 320 10.12 -12.70 -44.38
C HIS A 320 10.39 -12.52 -42.88
N PHE A 321 10.34 -13.64 -42.16
CA PHE A 321 10.85 -13.79 -40.81
C PHE A 321 12.00 -14.79 -40.83
N TYR A 322 13.09 -14.48 -40.13
CA TYR A 322 14.16 -15.44 -39.96
C TYR A 322 14.92 -15.20 -38.67
N LYS A 323 15.44 -16.31 -38.13
CA LYS A 323 16.31 -16.35 -36.97
C LYS A 323 17.75 -16.18 -37.45
N THR A 324 18.51 -15.27 -36.84
CA THR A 324 19.97 -15.24 -36.96
C THR A 324 20.60 -15.87 -35.71
N ASP A 325 21.91 -16.05 -35.70
CA ASP A 325 22.64 -16.58 -34.53
C ASP A 325 22.53 -15.68 -33.28
N GLN A 326 22.08 -14.43 -33.46
CA GLN A 326 21.94 -13.45 -32.38
C GLN A 326 20.48 -13.15 -32.07
N ASN A 327 19.62 -12.84 -33.06
CA ASN A 327 18.29 -12.26 -32.83
C ASN A 327 17.22 -12.75 -33.83
N ILE A 328 15.95 -12.45 -33.58
CA ILE A 328 14.86 -12.61 -34.57
C ILE A 328 14.74 -11.34 -35.42
N ARG A 329 14.73 -11.49 -36.74
CA ARG A 329 14.60 -10.37 -37.68
C ARG A 329 13.33 -10.42 -38.54
N ILE A 330 12.78 -9.24 -38.80
CA ILE A 330 11.59 -9.02 -39.63
C ILE A 330 12.00 -8.19 -40.85
N LYS A 331 11.75 -8.69 -42.06
CA LYS A 331 11.93 -7.94 -43.30
C LYS A 331 10.62 -7.33 -43.78
N PHE A 332 10.68 -6.04 -44.10
CA PHE A 332 9.61 -5.28 -44.74
C PHE A 332 10.00 -4.90 -46.15
N GLU A 333 9.06 -4.99 -47.08
CA GLU A 333 9.17 -4.52 -48.45
C GLU A 333 7.96 -3.64 -48.78
N LEU A 334 8.20 -2.34 -48.96
CA LEU A 334 7.18 -1.36 -49.38
C LEU A 334 7.71 -0.60 -50.59
N ASN A 335 7.00 -0.68 -51.74
CA ASN A 335 7.27 0.12 -52.94
C ASN A 335 8.78 0.23 -53.28
N SER A 336 9.47 -0.91 -53.37
CA SER A 336 10.92 -1.08 -53.63
C SER A 336 11.88 -0.83 -52.45
N TYR A 337 11.40 -0.33 -51.30
CA TYR A 337 12.21 -0.18 -50.09
C TYR A 337 12.21 -1.48 -49.28
N LYS A 338 13.40 -2.02 -49.04
CA LYS A 338 13.62 -3.17 -48.14
C LYS A 338 14.19 -2.68 -46.82
N MET A 339 13.50 -3.00 -45.73
CA MET A 339 13.96 -2.69 -44.37
C MET A 339 13.97 -3.96 -43.54
N GLU A 340 14.82 -3.98 -42.54
CA GLU A 340 15.01 -5.15 -41.69
C GLU A 340 15.13 -4.68 -40.24
N TYR A 341 14.29 -5.23 -39.36
CA TYR A 341 14.22 -4.85 -37.95
C TYR A 341 14.41 -6.06 -37.05
N GLU A 342 14.81 -5.79 -35.81
CA GLU A 342 15.02 -6.79 -34.77
C GLU A 342 13.82 -6.85 -33.82
N ALA A 343 13.23 -8.03 -33.63
CA ALA A 343 11.93 -8.19 -32.97
C ALA A 343 11.97 -8.17 -31.43
N GLU A 344 13.15 -8.38 -30.84
CA GLU A 344 13.33 -8.73 -29.43
C GLU A 344 13.42 -7.50 -28.50
N HIS A 345 13.56 -6.28 -29.06
CA HIS A 345 13.45 -5.04 -28.28
C HIS A 345 12.03 -4.72 -27.84
N CYS A 346 11.03 -4.94 -28.73
CA CYS A 346 9.65 -4.58 -28.44
C CYS A 346 9.09 -5.36 -27.23
N ILE A 347 9.49 -6.63 -27.07
CA ILE A 347 9.06 -7.47 -25.95
C ILE A 347 9.66 -6.97 -24.62
N ASN A 348 10.93 -6.58 -24.63
CA ASN A 348 11.65 -6.09 -23.45
C ASN A 348 11.24 -4.66 -23.06
N GLU A 349 11.01 -3.76 -24.02
CA GLU A 349 10.50 -2.40 -23.74
C GLU A 349 9.02 -2.41 -23.30
N MET A 350 8.22 -3.38 -23.74
CA MET A 350 6.82 -3.48 -23.32
C MET A 350 6.62 -4.20 -21.98
N LYS A 351 7.67 -4.79 -21.38
CA LYS A 351 7.57 -5.72 -20.24
C LYS A 351 6.46 -6.77 -20.39
N LEU A 352 6.20 -7.19 -21.63
CA LEU A 352 5.09 -8.09 -21.96
C LEU A 352 5.52 -9.53 -21.74
N ASN A 353 4.87 -10.24 -20.81
CA ASN A 353 4.96 -11.70 -20.81
C ASN A 353 4.01 -12.24 -21.90
N ILE A 354 4.51 -13.16 -22.73
CA ILE A 354 3.75 -13.74 -23.86
C ILE A 354 2.45 -14.39 -23.37
N GLU A 355 2.45 -14.95 -22.16
CA GLU A 355 1.31 -15.61 -21.52
C GLU A 355 0.12 -14.65 -21.31
N SER A 356 0.37 -13.40 -20.94
CA SER A 356 -0.63 -12.35 -20.72
C SER A 356 -1.31 -11.95 -22.01
N LEU A 357 -0.55 -11.85 -23.10
CA LEU A 357 -1.08 -11.57 -24.43
C LEU A 357 -1.85 -12.76 -25.00
N GLU A 358 -1.35 -13.99 -24.82
CA GLU A 358 -2.06 -15.21 -25.23
C GLU A 358 -3.39 -15.35 -24.50
N LYS A 359 -3.39 -15.01 -23.21
CA LYS A 359 -4.60 -14.99 -22.39
C LYS A 359 -5.56 -13.87 -22.81
N LEU A 360 -5.06 -12.67 -23.10
CA LEU A 360 -5.88 -11.58 -23.65
C LEU A 360 -6.55 -12.00 -24.96
N LEU A 361 -5.78 -12.55 -25.90
CA LEU A 361 -6.31 -12.99 -27.20
C LEU A 361 -7.27 -14.18 -27.06
N SER A 362 -7.04 -15.10 -26.12
CA SER A 362 -7.97 -16.20 -25.86
C SER A 362 -9.28 -15.70 -25.24
N LEU A 363 -9.22 -14.73 -24.32
CA LEU A 363 -10.39 -14.06 -23.76
C LEU A 363 -11.21 -13.34 -24.83
N ILE A 364 -10.55 -12.68 -25.79
CA ILE A 364 -11.22 -12.02 -26.93
C ILE A 364 -11.82 -13.07 -27.88
N LYS A 365 -11.05 -14.09 -28.28
CA LYS A 365 -11.50 -15.12 -29.24
C LYS A 365 -12.66 -15.97 -28.75
N ASN A 366 -12.68 -16.33 -27.46
CA ASN A 366 -13.73 -17.17 -26.88
C ASN A 366 -15.10 -16.47 -26.80
N ARG A 367 -15.20 -15.17 -27.11
CA ARG A 367 -16.48 -14.44 -27.14
C ARG A 367 -17.01 -14.11 -28.54
N GLY A 368 -16.44 -14.69 -29.60
CA GLY A 368 -17.07 -14.75 -30.92
C GLY A 368 -17.19 -13.40 -31.64
N VAL A 369 -16.06 -12.88 -32.13
CA VAL A 369 -16.03 -12.03 -33.32
C VAL A 369 -15.32 -12.80 -34.43
#